data_AF-A0A0M8ZPA8-F1
#
_entry.id   AF-A0A0M8ZPA8-F1
#
_cell.length_a   1.000
_cell.length_b   1.000
_cell.length_c   1.000
_cell.angle_alpha   90.00
_cell.angle_beta   90.00
_cell.angle_gamma   90.00
#
_symmetry.space_group_name_H-M   'P 1'
#
loop_
_entity.id
_entity.type
_entity.pdbx_description
1 polymer ?
#
loop_
_entity_poly.entity_id
_entity_poly.type
_entity_poly.pdbx_seq_one_letter_code
_entity_poly.pdbx_strand_id
1 'polypeptide(L)'
;SSINDETYAVKMCNLTAKWEPNQIENTLENVNVEIEKGKMYAIIGMVGAGKSSLLSAVLGEINVTGGHVRVNGSLSYAGQEAWVFGSTVRQNILFGQPYDRHRYQKVVKACSLQRDFKQFPQGDQTIVGERGSSLSGGQKARINLARSLYRQADIYLLDDPLSAVDTHVSKHLFEECMRRYLAGKTRILATHQLQYVKNVDTIILIEQGKVTVFSHFQDLLNQRPEYAELLAAESESSEDSSLEKSSMKRQFSTSSTRVRLF
;
A
#
# COMPACT_ATOMS: atom_id res chain seq x y z
N SER A 1 -34.53 13.03 7.77
CA SER A 1 -33.74 13.50 6.61
C SER A 1 -32.62 12.48 6.37
N SER A 2 -32.96 11.36 5.74
CA SER A 2 -32.22 10.10 5.89
C SER A 2 -32.20 9.31 4.58
N ILE A 3 -31.64 9.89 3.51
CA ILE A 3 -31.63 9.25 2.17
C ILE A 3 -30.21 9.19 1.53
N ASN A 4 -29.17 9.79 2.10
CA ASN A 4 -27.84 9.87 1.45
C ASN A 4 -26.71 9.05 2.10
N ASP A 5 -26.96 8.20 3.11
CA ASP A 5 -25.90 7.42 3.77
C ASP A 5 -25.53 6.11 3.04
N GLU A 6 -26.22 5.77 1.94
CA GLU A 6 -25.98 4.48 1.26
C GLU A 6 -24.81 4.49 0.26
N THR A 7 -24.41 5.64 -0.30
CA THR A 7 -23.47 5.67 -1.45
C THR A 7 -21.98 5.78 -1.08
N TYR A 8 -21.64 6.41 0.04
CA TYR A 8 -20.25 6.69 0.41
C TYR A 8 -19.71 5.76 1.49
N ALA A 9 -18.41 5.43 1.38
CA ALA A 9 -17.61 4.72 2.37
C ALA A 9 -16.93 5.69 3.34
N VAL A 10 -16.43 6.83 2.84
CA VAL A 10 -15.82 7.89 3.65
C VAL A 10 -16.28 9.24 3.12
N LYS A 11 -16.62 10.16 4.03
CA LYS A 11 -16.96 11.55 3.68
C LYS A 11 -16.28 12.51 4.63
N MET A 12 -15.55 13.47 4.06
CA MET A 12 -14.88 14.55 4.77
C MET A 12 -15.52 15.87 4.34
N CYS A 13 -15.96 16.67 5.31
CA CYS A 13 -16.59 17.97 5.05
C CYS A 13 -15.87 19.06 5.82
N ASN A 14 -15.23 19.97 5.09
CA ASN A 14 -14.41 21.08 5.60
C ASN A 14 -13.41 20.63 6.67
N LEU A 15 -12.80 19.46 6.48
CA LEU A 15 -11.93 18.85 7.46
C LEU A 15 -10.63 19.64 7.58
N THR A 16 -10.31 20.06 8.80
CA THR A 16 -9.00 20.62 9.17
C THR A 16 -8.46 19.82 10.34
N ALA A 17 -7.19 19.41 10.25
CA ALA A 17 -6.58 18.53 11.25
C ALA A 17 -5.06 18.76 11.38
N LYS A 18 -4.54 18.45 12.57
CA LYS A 18 -3.11 18.51 12.89
C LYS A 18 -2.71 17.39 13.85
N TRP A 19 -1.45 16.96 13.78
CA TRP A 19 -0.94 15.92 14.67
C TRP A 19 -0.83 16.43 16.11
N GLU A 20 -0.16 17.57 16.30
CA GLU A 20 0.04 18.16 17.61
C GLU A 20 -0.88 19.38 17.79
N PRO A 21 -1.65 19.48 18.89
CA PRO A 21 -2.52 20.63 19.14
C PRO A 21 -1.78 21.97 19.16
N ASN A 22 -0.51 21.97 19.56
CA ASN A 22 0.32 23.17 19.66
C ASN A 22 1.01 23.55 18.34
N GLN A 23 0.89 22.72 17.31
CA GLN A 23 1.42 23.06 15.98
C GLN A 23 0.64 24.24 15.40
N ILE A 24 1.39 25.21 14.86
CA ILE A 24 0.84 26.43 14.26
C ILE A 24 0.11 26.08 12.96
N GLU A 25 0.76 25.28 12.12
CA GLU A 25 0.23 24.89 10.82
C GLU A 25 -0.61 23.63 10.91
N ASN A 26 -1.72 23.62 10.17
CA ASN A 26 -2.53 22.42 10.01
C ASN A 26 -1.87 21.48 9.00
N THR A 27 -1.96 20.17 9.27
CA THR A 27 -1.46 19.16 8.33
C THR A 27 -2.46 18.92 7.19
N LEU A 28 -3.76 19.06 7.49
CA LEU A 28 -4.86 19.02 6.53
C LEU A 28 -5.68 20.29 6.68
N GLU A 29 -6.05 20.92 5.56
CA GLU A 29 -6.72 22.22 5.55
C GLU A 29 -7.93 22.21 4.62
N ASN A 30 -9.13 22.40 5.20
CA ASN A 30 -10.40 22.49 4.46
C ASN A 30 -10.62 21.36 3.43
N VAL A 31 -10.32 20.13 3.84
CA VAL A 31 -10.43 18.93 3.01
C VAL A 31 -11.90 18.56 2.80
N ASN A 32 -12.30 18.46 1.54
CA ASN A 32 -13.64 18.06 1.11
C ASN A 32 -13.52 16.90 0.12
N VAL A 33 -13.88 15.69 0.57
CA VAL A 33 -13.76 14.46 -0.22
C VAL A 33 -14.93 13.54 0.08
N GLU A 34 -15.47 12.91 -0.96
CA GLU A 34 -16.41 11.80 -0.85
C GLU A 34 -15.82 10.58 -1.56
N ILE A 35 -15.65 9.49 -0.81
CA ILE A 35 -15.12 8.21 -1.29
C ILE A 35 -16.29 7.24 -1.37
N GLU A 36 -16.61 6.78 -2.58
CA GLU A 36 -17.69 5.86 -2.86
C GLU A 36 -17.36 4.42 -2.44
N LYS A 37 -18.41 3.64 -2.16
CA LYS A 37 -18.26 2.21 -1.88
C LYS A 37 -17.77 1.44 -3.12
N GLY A 38 -16.88 0.48 -2.91
CA GLY A 38 -16.47 -0.49 -3.95
C GLY A 38 -15.46 0.02 -5.00
N LYS A 39 -15.05 1.29 -4.93
CA LYS A 39 -14.05 1.89 -5.83
C LYS A 39 -12.63 1.88 -5.25
N MET A 40 -11.65 2.02 -6.13
CA MET A 40 -10.23 2.22 -5.82
C MET A 40 -9.85 3.67 -5.98
N TYR A 41 -9.29 4.24 -4.93
CA TYR A 41 -8.76 5.59 -4.89
C TYR A 41 -7.25 5.54 -4.77
N ALA A 42 -6.54 6.37 -5.52
CA ALA A 42 -5.13 6.68 -5.27
C ALA A 42 -5.01 8.05 -4.62
N ILE A 43 -4.38 8.13 -3.46
CA ILE A 43 -3.93 9.39 -2.87
C ILE A 43 -2.49 9.63 -3.30
N ILE A 44 -2.25 10.70 -4.05
CA ILE A 44 -0.93 11.06 -4.58
C ILE A 44 -0.53 12.46 -4.13
N GLY A 45 0.77 12.73 -4.19
CA GLY A 45 1.35 14.02 -3.81
C GLY A 45 2.79 13.83 -3.34
N MET A 46 3.52 14.93 -3.17
CA MET A 46 4.91 14.91 -2.72
C MET A 46 5.06 14.23 -1.33
N VAL A 47 6.29 13.80 -1.01
CA VAL A 47 6.62 13.35 0.35
C VAL A 47 6.34 14.50 1.33
N GLY A 48 5.68 14.21 2.46
CA GLY A 48 5.28 15.21 3.44
C GLY A 48 4.00 15.99 3.11
N ALA A 49 3.35 15.76 1.96
CA ALA A 49 2.14 16.50 1.57
C ALA A 49 0.88 16.18 2.42
N GLY A 50 0.94 15.20 3.32
CA GLY A 50 -0.18 14.83 4.20
C GLY A 50 -0.95 13.56 3.80
N LYS A 51 -0.44 12.73 2.88
CA LYS A 51 -1.10 11.48 2.43
C LYS A 51 -1.46 10.54 3.59
N SER A 52 -0.48 10.19 4.43
CA SER A 52 -0.69 9.36 5.62
C SER A 52 -1.60 10.04 6.62
N SER A 53 -1.48 11.36 6.80
CA SER A 53 -2.37 12.15 7.67
C SER A 53 -3.83 12.09 7.22
N LEU A 54 -4.08 12.08 5.90
CA LEU A 54 -5.42 11.91 5.34
C LEU A 54 -5.99 10.53 5.67
N LEU A 55 -5.18 9.47 5.62
CA LEU A 55 -5.59 8.13 6.06
C LEU A 55 -5.84 8.08 7.57
N SER A 56 -4.99 8.72 8.38
CA SER A 56 -5.15 8.82 9.83
C SER A 56 -6.40 9.61 10.24
N ALA A 57 -6.84 10.58 9.43
CA ALA A 57 -8.13 11.22 9.62
C ALA A 57 -9.31 10.25 9.41
N VAL A 58 -9.20 9.29 8.48
CA VAL A 58 -10.19 8.22 8.32
C VAL A 58 -10.17 7.25 9.50
N LEU A 59 -8.98 6.94 10.05
CA LEU A 59 -8.83 6.08 11.22
C LEU A 59 -9.30 6.74 12.52
N GLY A 60 -9.41 8.07 12.55
CA GLY A 60 -9.70 8.84 13.76
C GLY A 60 -8.47 9.00 14.69
N GLU A 61 -7.26 8.92 14.14
CA GLU A 61 -6.01 8.95 14.90
C GLU A 61 -5.34 10.33 14.95
N ILE A 62 -5.82 11.30 14.16
CA ILE A 62 -5.30 12.67 14.11
C ILE A 62 -6.30 13.65 14.75
N ASN A 63 -5.79 14.72 15.37
CA ASN A 63 -6.64 15.71 16.03
C ASN A 63 -7.36 16.58 14.99
N VAL A 64 -8.69 16.45 14.93
CA VAL A 64 -9.57 17.27 14.10
C VAL A 64 -9.87 18.59 14.81
N THR A 65 -9.55 19.70 14.16
CA THR A 65 -9.74 21.07 14.69
C THR A 65 -10.91 21.78 14.01
N GLY A 66 -11.35 21.30 12.86
CA GLY A 66 -12.50 21.82 12.12
C GLY A 66 -13.11 20.77 11.19
N GLY A 67 -14.41 20.93 10.89
CA GLY A 67 -15.15 20.00 10.04
C GLY A 67 -15.39 18.65 10.69
N HIS A 68 -15.60 17.62 9.88
CA HIS A 68 -15.81 16.25 10.36
C HIS A 68 -15.48 15.19 9.31
N VAL A 69 -15.20 13.99 9.78
CA VAL A 69 -15.03 12.76 8.98
C VAL A 69 -16.15 11.79 9.36
N ARG A 70 -16.78 11.17 8.36
CA ARG A 70 -17.73 10.06 8.52
C ARG A 70 -17.22 8.85 7.78
N VAL A 71 -17.27 7.69 8.44
CA VAL A 71 -16.83 6.40 7.89
C VAL A 71 -17.98 5.40 8.00
N ASN A 72 -18.35 4.80 6.87
CA ASN A 72 -19.48 3.88 6.74
C ASN A 72 -18.98 2.49 6.35
N GLY A 73 -18.49 1.73 7.32
CA GLY A 73 -18.02 0.36 7.15
C GLY A 73 -16.88 0.01 8.08
N SER A 74 -16.48 -1.26 8.06
CA SER A 74 -15.30 -1.72 8.79
C SER A 74 -14.01 -1.30 8.08
N LEU A 75 -12.99 -0.91 8.85
CA LEU A 75 -11.68 -0.50 8.35
C LEU A 75 -10.63 -1.62 8.50
N SER A 76 -9.71 -1.70 7.53
CA SER A 76 -8.44 -2.40 7.67
C SER A 76 -7.31 -1.53 7.16
N TYR A 77 -6.18 -1.52 7.87
CA TYR A 77 -5.05 -0.64 7.60
C TYR A 77 -3.78 -1.45 7.37
N ALA A 78 -3.06 -1.13 6.29
CA ALA A 78 -1.68 -1.53 6.06
C ALA A 78 -0.82 -0.26 6.04
N GLY A 79 -0.16 0.04 7.16
CA GLY A 79 0.64 1.25 7.30
C GLY A 79 1.98 1.22 6.56
N GLN A 80 2.53 2.42 6.33
CA GLN A 80 3.82 2.65 5.67
C GLN A 80 4.96 1.93 6.41
N GLU A 81 4.96 1.98 7.75
CA GLU A 81 5.85 1.17 8.56
C GLU A 81 5.27 -0.23 8.79
N ALA A 82 5.78 -1.20 8.02
CA ALA A 82 5.38 -2.58 8.14
C ALA A 82 5.95 -3.23 9.41
N TRP A 83 5.11 -3.32 10.44
CA TRP A 83 5.49 -3.92 11.72
C TRP A 83 5.07 -5.40 11.83
N VAL A 84 5.87 -6.15 12.59
CA VAL A 84 5.63 -7.54 12.97
C VAL A 84 5.99 -7.71 14.44
N PHE A 85 5.28 -8.58 15.14
CA PHE A 85 5.48 -8.86 16.55
C PHE A 85 6.07 -10.26 16.76
N GLY A 86 6.63 -10.47 17.95
CA GLY A 86 7.24 -11.73 18.39
C GLY A 86 6.24 -12.89 18.37
N SER A 87 6.17 -13.61 17.27
CA SER A 87 5.29 -14.77 17.06
C SER A 87 5.62 -15.45 15.74
N THR A 88 4.83 -16.46 15.34
CA THR A 88 4.99 -17.06 14.01
C THR A 88 4.55 -16.11 12.91
N VAL A 89 5.05 -16.31 11.69
CA VAL A 89 4.58 -15.56 10.51
C VAL A 89 3.08 -15.73 10.31
N ARG A 90 2.55 -16.96 10.52
CA ARG A 90 1.11 -17.23 10.48
C ARG A 90 0.35 -16.37 11.48
N GLN A 91 0.81 -16.29 12.73
CA GLN A 91 0.13 -15.47 13.75
C GLN A 91 0.21 -13.98 13.43
N ASN A 92 1.30 -13.53 12.82
CA ASN A 92 1.39 -12.16 12.32
C ASN A 92 0.33 -11.87 11.24
N ILE A 93 -0.01 -12.83 10.38
CA ILE A 93 -1.06 -12.68 9.35
C ILE A 93 -2.46 -12.81 9.96
N LEU A 94 -2.68 -13.80 10.84
CA LEU A 94 -3.99 -14.05 11.45
C LEU A 94 -4.41 -12.94 12.41
N PHE A 95 -3.47 -12.44 13.20
CA PHE A 95 -3.66 -11.34 14.16
C PHE A 95 -4.93 -11.49 15.01
N GLY A 96 -5.05 -12.64 15.68
CA GLY A 96 -6.20 -12.97 16.53
C GLY A 96 -7.44 -13.48 15.80
N GLN A 97 -7.48 -13.46 14.46
CA GLN A 97 -8.55 -14.09 13.70
C GLN A 97 -8.41 -15.62 13.64
N PRO A 98 -9.53 -16.37 13.57
CA PRO A 98 -9.48 -17.81 13.43
C PRO A 98 -8.83 -18.23 12.11
N TYR A 99 -8.08 -19.32 12.14
CA TYR A 99 -7.43 -19.90 10.97
C TYR A 99 -8.45 -20.59 10.06
N ASP A 100 -8.84 -19.90 9.00
CA ASP A 100 -9.47 -20.48 7.82
C ASP A 100 -8.40 -20.83 6.78
N ARG A 101 -8.25 -22.12 6.48
CA ARG A 101 -7.24 -22.66 5.56
C ARG A 101 -7.39 -22.10 4.14
N HIS A 102 -8.61 -21.99 3.63
CA HIS A 102 -8.86 -21.61 2.25
C HIS A 102 -8.60 -20.11 2.03
N ARG A 103 -9.13 -19.27 2.93
CA ARG A 103 -8.85 -17.83 2.98
C ARG A 103 -7.36 -17.56 3.13
N TYR A 104 -6.69 -18.26 4.05
CA TYR A 104 -5.27 -18.07 4.31
C TYR A 104 -4.43 -18.38 3.07
N GLN A 105 -4.71 -19.50 2.39
CA GLN A 105 -4.02 -19.85 1.14
C GLN A 105 -4.22 -18.80 0.04
N LYS A 106 -5.43 -18.24 -0.10
CA LYS A 106 -5.72 -17.17 -1.04
C LYS A 106 -4.93 -15.89 -0.71
N VAL A 107 -4.93 -15.47 0.56
CA VAL A 107 -4.19 -14.28 1.02
C VAL A 107 -2.68 -14.45 0.80
N VAL A 108 -2.12 -15.59 1.20
CA VAL A 108 -0.68 -15.89 1.02
C VAL A 108 -0.26 -15.85 -0.45
N LYS A 109 -1.12 -16.34 -1.35
CA LYS A 109 -0.89 -16.27 -2.80
C LYS A 109 -0.98 -14.82 -3.31
N ALA A 110 -2.04 -14.09 -2.95
CA ALA A 110 -2.24 -12.71 -3.36
C ALA A 110 -1.09 -11.79 -2.89
N CYS A 111 -0.58 -12.05 -1.69
CA CYS A 111 0.54 -11.30 -1.12
C CYS A 111 1.94 -11.86 -1.49
N SER A 112 2.05 -12.78 -2.45
CA SER A 112 3.33 -13.34 -2.92
C SER A 112 4.24 -13.94 -1.82
N LEU A 113 3.67 -14.51 -0.75
CA LEU A 113 4.42 -15.04 0.41
C LEU A 113 4.85 -16.50 0.24
N GLN A 114 4.34 -17.21 -0.78
CA GLN A 114 4.62 -18.65 -0.98
C GLN A 114 6.12 -18.95 -1.16
N ARG A 115 6.87 -18.05 -1.81
CA ARG A 115 8.31 -18.20 -2.00
C ARG A 115 9.07 -17.98 -0.69
N ASP A 116 8.67 -16.98 0.09
CA ASP A 116 9.25 -16.71 1.41
C ASP A 116 9.08 -17.92 2.34
N PHE A 117 7.89 -18.52 2.35
CA PHE A 117 7.62 -19.70 3.19
C PHE A 117 8.45 -20.93 2.81
N LYS A 118 8.89 -21.06 1.55
CA LYS A 118 9.81 -22.15 1.16
C LYS A 118 11.23 -21.93 1.67
N GLN A 119 11.61 -20.67 1.92
CA GLN A 119 12.94 -20.29 2.40
C GLN A 119 13.00 -20.26 3.92
N PHE A 120 11.87 -20.05 4.60
CA PHE A 120 11.81 -20.06 6.04
C PHE A 120 11.97 -21.48 6.62
N PRO A 121 12.74 -21.66 7.71
CA PRO A 121 13.04 -22.98 8.27
C PRO A 121 11.80 -23.83 8.63
N GLN A 122 10.72 -23.19 9.07
CA GLN A 122 9.46 -23.83 9.45
C GLN A 122 8.28 -23.29 8.63
N GLY A 123 8.53 -22.78 7.43
CA GLY A 123 7.51 -22.11 6.62
C GLY A 123 6.82 -20.99 7.37
N ASP A 124 5.50 -20.97 7.34
CA ASP A 124 4.70 -19.95 8.03
C ASP A 124 4.63 -20.13 9.55
N GLN A 125 5.12 -21.26 10.09
CA GLN A 125 5.29 -21.46 11.53
C GLN A 125 6.61 -20.87 12.06
N THR A 126 7.49 -20.39 11.18
CA THR A 126 8.75 -19.77 11.59
C THR A 126 8.49 -18.61 12.54
N ILE A 127 9.18 -18.64 13.68
CA ILE A 127 9.12 -17.60 14.70
C ILE A 127 9.92 -16.39 14.22
N VAL A 128 9.27 -15.23 14.27
CA VAL A 128 9.84 -13.93 13.99
C VAL A 128 10.16 -13.29 15.34
N GLY A 129 11.41 -12.86 15.54
CA GLY A 129 11.82 -12.16 16.77
C GLY A 129 11.13 -10.81 16.93
N GLU A 130 11.33 -10.14 18.07
CA GLU A 130 10.79 -8.79 18.29
C GLU A 130 11.20 -7.82 17.16
N ARG A 131 10.23 -7.03 16.67
CA ARG A 131 10.38 -6.14 15.49
C ARG A 131 10.81 -6.84 14.19
N GLY A 132 10.83 -8.17 14.16
CA GLY A 132 11.18 -9.00 13.02
C GLY A 132 12.57 -8.76 12.45
N SER A 133 13.58 -8.65 13.30
CA SER A 133 14.99 -8.54 12.90
C SER A 133 15.44 -9.60 11.88
N SER A 134 14.81 -10.78 11.86
CA SER A 134 15.08 -11.87 10.93
C SER A 134 14.43 -11.74 9.55
N LEU A 135 13.63 -10.71 9.30
CA LEU A 135 12.89 -10.51 8.04
C LEU A 135 13.41 -9.30 7.25
N SER A 136 13.46 -9.42 5.93
CA SER A 136 13.72 -8.26 5.06
C SER A 136 12.54 -7.27 5.08
N GLY A 137 12.79 -6.00 4.72
CA GLY A 137 11.74 -4.98 4.62
C GLY A 137 10.59 -5.41 3.71
N GLY A 138 10.89 -5.98 2.54
CA GLY A 138 9.88 -6.50 1.62
C GLY A 138 9.07 -7.67 2.17
N GLN A 139 9.67 -8.54 2.99
CA GLN A 139 8.94 -9.61 3.69
C GLN A 139 7.98 -9.04 4.74
N LYS A 140 8.44 -8.07 5.54
CA LYS A 140 7.58 -7.37 6.51
C LYS A 140 6.41 -6.68 5.81
N ALA A 141 6.65 -5.98 4.70
CA ALA A 141 5.61 -5.32 3.91
C ALA A 141 4.55 -6.33 3.41
N ARG A 142 4.98 -7.46 2.84
CA ARG A 142 4.04 -8.51 2.38
C ARG A 142 3.26 -9.16 3.53
N ILE A 143 3.87 -9.36 4.69
CA ILE A 143 3.19 -9.89 5.88
C ILE A 143 2.18 -8.87 6.42
N ASN A 144 2.53 -7.59 6.49
CA ASN A 144 1.64 -6.52 6.92
C ASN A 144 0.43 -6.39 5.98
N LEU A 145 0.66 -6.43 4.67
CA LEU A 145 -0.41 -6.43 3.68
C LEU A 145 -1.29 -7.68 3.81
N ALA A 146 -0.71 -8.86 3.99
CA ALA A 146 -1.45 -10.10 4.21
C ALA A 146 -2.32 -10.03 5.47
N ARG A 147 -1.82 -9.44 6.56
CA ARG A 147 -2.59 -9.19 7.79
C ARG A 147 -3.82 -8.33 7.51
N SER A 148 -3.65 -7.24 6.77
CA SER A 148 -4.76 -6.38 6.37
C SER A 148 -5.79 -7.15 5.53
N LEU A 149 -5.35 -7.92 4.53
CA LEU A 149 -6.26 -8.72 3.67
C LEU A 149 -7.04 -9.78 4.45
N TYR A 150 -6.41 -10.41 5.44
CA TYR A 150 -7.03 -11.47 6.23
C TYR A 150 -8.16 -10.97 7.14
N ARG A 151 -8.11 -9.68 7.55
CA ARG A 151 -9.09 -9.05 8.43
C ARG A 151 -10.52 -8.96 7.86
N GLN A 152 -10.69 -9.01 6.54
CA GLN A 152 -11.98 -8.90 5.83
C GLN A 152 -12.79 -7.65 6.22
N ALA A 153 -12.29 -6.48 5.84
CA ALA A 153 -12.96 -5.20 6.06
C ALA A 153 -13.80 -4.77 4.84
N ASP A 154 -14.53 -3.67 4.97
CA ASP A 154 -15.24 -3.01 3.86
C ASP A 154 -14.35 -1.99 3.15
N ILE A 155 -13.48 -1.33 3.93
CA ILE A 155 -12.61 -0.24 3.51
C ILE A 155 -11.16 -0.59 3.86
N TYR A 156 -10.29 -0.60 2.86
CA TYR A 156 -8.87 -0.88 2.98
C TYR A 156 -8.05 0.37 2.78
N LEU A 157 -7.38 0.81 3.84
CA LEU A 157 -6.43 1.91 3.85
C LEU A 157 -5.03 1.32 3.65
N LEU A 158 -4.37 1.70 2.56
CA LEU A 158 -3.10 1.12 2.14
C LEU A 158 -2.08 2.26 2.03
N ASP A 159 -1.25 2.43 3.06
CA ASP A 159 -0.25 3.50 3.11
C ASP A 159 1.09 2.99 2.61
N ASP A 160 1.36 3.29 1.34
CA ASP A 160 2.57 2.94 0.60
C ASP A 160 3.08 1.50 0.77
N PRO A 161 2.20 0.46 0.66
CA PRO A 161 2.56 -0.92 0.99
C PRO A 161 3.53 -1.56 -0.01
N LEU A 162 3.85 -0.87 -1.12
CA LEU A 162 4.66 -1.36 -2.23
C LEU A 162 6.08 -0.76 -2.26
N SER A 163 6.40 0.15 -1.35
CA SER A 163 7.67 0.88 -1.32
C SER A 163 8.90 0.01 -1.04
N ALA A 164 8.75 -1.05 -0.24
CA ALA A 164 9.85 -1.90 0.22
C ALA A 164 10.07 -3.18 -0.61
N VAL A 165 9.40 -3.33 -1.76
CA VAL A 165 9.49 -4.53 -2.61
C VAL A 165 9.99 -4.18 -4.02
N ASP A 166 10.59 -5.15 -4.70
CA ASP A 166 11.03 -4.97 -6.08
C ASP A 166 9.86 -4.81 -7.06
N THR A 167 10.13 -4.25 -8.24
CA THR A 167 9.15 -3.94 -9.28
C THR A 167 8.29 -5.13 -9.71
N HIS A 168 8.84 -6.35 -9.74
CA HIS A 168 8.05 -7.52 -10.11
C HIS A 168 7.07 -7.88 -9.00
N VAL A 169 7.52 -7.88 -7.75
CA VAL A 169 6.66 -8.13 -6.60
C VAL A 169 5.60 -7.02 -6.43
N SER A 170 5.96 -5.75 -6.58
CA SER A 170 5.00 -4.65 -6.46
C SER A 170 3.88 -4.75 -7.50
N LYS A 171 4.21 -5.03 -8.77
CA LYS A 171 3.21 -5.28 -9.83
C LYS A 171 2.29 -6.46 -9.49
N HIS A 172 2.85 -7.57 -9.00
CA HIS A 172 2.05 -8.72 -8.54
C HIS A 172 1.10 -8.34 -7.41
N LEU A 173 1.58 -7.61 -6.40
CA LEU A 173 0.75 -7.20 -5.26
C LEU A 173 -0.37 -6.26 -5.68
N PHE A 174 -0.09 -5.32 -6.58
CA PHE A 174 -1.12 -4.43 -7.10
C PHE A 174 -2.22 -5.21 -7.85
N GLU A 175 -1.84 -6.07 -8.78
CA GLU A 175 -2.80 -6.84 -9.60
C GLU A 175 -3.54 -7.92 -8.79
N GLU A 176 -2.82 -8.79 -8.10
CA GLU A 176 -3.43 -9.94 -7.43
C GLU A 176 -4.10 -9.57 -6.10
N CYS A 177 -3.54 -8.64 -5.34
CA CYS A 177 -4.09 -8.24 -4.05
C CYS A 177 -5.09 -7.10 -4.19
N MET A 178 -4.72 -5.95 -4.77
CA MET A 178 -5.57 -4.76 -4.74
C MET A 178 -6.67 -4.77 -5.81
N ARG A 179 -6.39 -5.29 -7.01
CA ARG A 179 -7.36 -5.34 -8.11
C ARG A 179 -8.19 -6.62 -8.13
N ARG A 180 -7.60 -7.78 -7.85
CA ARG A 180 -8.30 -9.07 -7.89
C ARG A 180 -8.88 -9.49 -6.53
N TYR A 181 -8.04 -9.69 -5.52
CA TYR A 181 -8.51 -10.20 -4.22
C TYR A 181 -9.45 -9.21 -3.51
N LEU A 182 -9.15 -7.91 -3.56
CA LEU A 182 -9.96 -6.84 -2.97
C LEU A 182 -11.02 -6.25 -3.92
N ALA A 183 -11.30 -6.89 -5.06
CA ALA A 183 -12.33 -6.43 -5.99
C ALA A 183 -13.68 -6.26 -5.27
N GLY A 184 -14.36 -5.13 -5.52
CA GLY A 184 -15.65 -4.80 -4.91
C GLY A 184 -15.58 -4.23 -3.48
N LYS A 185 -14.40 -4.22 -2.84
CA LYS A 185 -14.17 -3.46 -1.59
C LYS A 185 -13.80 -2.02 -1.91
N THR A 186 -13.91 -1.11 -0.94
CA THR A 186 -13.33 0.23 -1.06
C THR A 186 -11.84 0.15 -0.75
N ARG A 187 -11.00 0.65 -1.65
CA ARG A 187 -9.54 0.63 -1.50
C ARG A 187 -9.03 2.07 -1.61
N ILE A 188 -8.25 2.51 -0.64
CA ILE A 188 -7.62 3.84 -0.64
C ILE A 188 -6.11 3.61 -0.54
N LEU A 189 -5.45 3.72 -1.68
CA LEU A 189 -4.01 3.54 -1.81
C LEU A 189 -3.31 4.90 -1.75
N ALA A 190 -2.68 5.21 -0.63
CA ALA A 190 -1.70 6.30 -0.59
C ALA A 190 -0.38 5.78 -1.16
N THR A 191 0.16 6.45 -2.18
CA THR A 191 1.46 6.07 -2.74
C THR A 191 2.14 7.28 -3.38
N HIS A 192 3.46 7.21 -3.47
CA HIS A 192 4.25 8.13 -4.28
C HIS A 192 4.57 7.55 -5.68
N GLN A 193 4.31 6.26 -5.91
CA GLN A 193 4.62 5.57 -7.17
C GLN A 193 3.49 5.80 -8.18
N LEU A 194 3.72 6.68 -9.16
CA LEU A 194 2.68 7.13 -10.08
C LEU A 194 2.25 6.05 -11.07
N GLN A 195 3.11 5.07 -11.36
CA GLN A 195 2.82 3.96 -12.26
C GLN A 195 1.49 3.21 -11.98
N TYR A 196 1.02 3.18 -10.73
CA TYR A 196 -0.23 2.51 -10.34
C TYR A 196 -1.49 3.37 -10.49
N VAL A 197 -1.31 4.68 -10.62
CA VAL A 197 -2.39 5.68 -10.63
C VAL A 197 -3.25 5.58 -11.90
N LYS A 198 -2.69 5.04 -12.99
CA LYS A 198 -3.42 4.82 -14.25
C LYS A 198 -4.53 3.77 -14.14
N ASN A 199 -4.51 2.95 -13.09
CA ASN A 199 -5.34 1.77 -12.94
C ASN A 199 -6.32 1.85 -11.75
N VAL A 200 -6.58 3.06 -11.25
CA VAL A 200 -7.56 3.31 -10.18
C VAL A 200 -8.81 4.00 -10.73
N ASP A 201 -9.90 3.99 -9.97
CA ASP A 201 -11.18 4.58 -10.36
C ASP A 201 -11.21 6.09 -10.13
N THR A 202 -10.44 6.61 -9.16
CA THR A 202 -10.40 8.03 -8.81
C THR A 202 -9.06 8.40 -8.18
N ILE A 203 -8.59 9.61 -8.43
CA ILE A 203 -7.31 10.12 -7.92
C ILE A 203 -7.59 11.31 -6.99
N ILE A 204 -6.98 11.29 -5.81
CA ILE A 204 -6.99 12.38 -4.84
C ILE A 204 -5.56 12.93 -4.79
N LEU A 205 -5.35 14.09 -5.40
CA LEU A 205 -4.10 14.82 -5.30
C LEU A 205 -4.11 15.63 -3.99
N ILE A 206 -3.10 15.43 -3.15
CA ILE A 206 -2.87 16.26 -1.96
C ILE A 206 -1.64 17.14 -2.13
N GLU A 207 -1.83 18.44 -1.92
CA GLU A 207 -0.80 19.47 -1.98
C GLU A 207 -1.00 20.44 -0.84
N GLN A 208 0.04 20.64 -0.02
CA GLN A 208 0.00 21.56 1.13
C GLN A 208 -1.25 21.36 2.02
N GLY A 209 -1.60 20.09 2.29
CA GLY A 209 -2.74 19.74 3.14
C GLY A 209 -4.13 19.93 2.49
N LYS A 210 -4.21 20.42 1.25
CA LYS A 210 -5.45 20.57 0.47
C LYS A 210 -5.57 19.49 -0.57
N VAL A 211 -6.80 19.18 -0.97
CA VAL A 211 -7.11 18.07 -1.87
C VAL A 211 -7.78 18.54 -3.16
N THR A 212 -7.41 17.91 -4.28
CA THR A 212 -8.11 18.02 -5.57
C THR A 212 -8.44 16.61 -6.06
N VAL A 213 -9.67 16.38 -6.53
CA VAL A 213 -10.14 15.06 -6.95
C VAL A 213 -10.27 15.01 -8.48
N PHE A 214 -9.72 13.96 -9.08
CA PHE A 214 -9.79 13.69 -10.51
C PHE A 214 -10.45 12.34 -10.76
N SER A 215 -11.45 12.30 -11.63
CA SER A 215 -12.14 11.05 -11.98
C SER A 215 -11.30 10.19 -12.93
N HIS A 216 -10.51 10.81 -13.80
CA HIS A 216 -9.64 10.11 -14.73
C HIS A 216 -8.21 10.61 -14.68
N PHE A 217 -7.28 9.69 -14.95
CA PHE A 217 -5.86 9.99 -15.03
C PHE A 217 -5.52 11.06 -16.09
N GLN A 218 -6.27 11.12 -17.18
CA GLN A 218 -6.08 12.17 -18.19
C GLN A 218 -6.44 13.56 -17.67
N ASP A 219 -7.43 13.68 -16.78
CA ASP A 219 -7.83 14.96 -16.18
C ASP A 219 -6.71 15.50 -15.29
N LEU A 220 -6.04 14.61 -14.55
CA LEU A 220 -4.85 14.95 -13.78
C LEU A 220 -3.77 15.52 -14.69
N LEU A 221 -3.42 14.83 -15.78
CA LEU A 221 -2.36 15.29 -16.69
C LEU A 221 -2.69 16.61 -17.39
N ASN A 222 -3.95 16.84 -17.73
CA ASN A 222 -4.38 18.08 -18.37
C ASN A 222 -4.25 19.30 -17.44
N GLN A 223 -4.52 19.12 -16.14
CA GLN A 223 -4.43 20.20 -15.16
C GLN A 223 -3.05 20.31 -14.50
N ARG A 224 -2.32 19.19 -14.43
CA ARG A 224 -1.02 19.03 -13.75
C ARG A 224 -0.04 18.27 -14.65
N PRO A 225 0.42 18.87 -15.76
CA PRO A 225 1.28 18.22 -16.75
C PRO A 225 2.63 17.75 -16.17
N GLU A 226 3.10 18.33 -15.06
CA GLU A 226 4.30 17.90 -14.34
C GLU A 226 4.25 16.43 -13.91
N TYR A 227 3.06 15.86 -13.70
CA TYR A 227 2.91 14.43 -13.38
C TYR A 227 3.20 13.51 -14.58
N ALA A 228 3.13 14.03 -15.82
CA ALA A 228 3.53 13.28 -17.00
C ALA A 228 5.05 13.08 -17.05
N GLU A 229 5.81 14.12 -16.70
CA GLU A 229 7.28 14.08 -16.66
C GLU A 229 7.78 13.13 -15.56
N LEU A 230 7.18 13.20 -14.36
CA LEU A 230 7.50 12.29 -13.26
C LEU A 230 7.26 10.81 -13.64
N LEU A 231 6.19 10.52 -14.38
CA LEU A 231 5.91 9.18 -14.87
C LEU A 231 6.92 8.69 -15.91
N ALA A 232 7.39 9.57 -16.79
CA ALA A 232 8.43 9.22 -17.76
C ALA A 232 9.72 8.83 -17.03
N ALA A 233 10.14 9.62 -16.04
CA ALA A 233 11.33 9.34 -15.23
C ALA A 233 11.21 8.04 -14.39
N GLU A 234 10.04 7.74 -13.83
CA GLU A 234 9.79 6.45 -13.14
C GLU A 234 9.89 5.25 -14.09
N SER A 235 9.49 5.43 -15.35
CA SER A 235 9.52 4.37 -16.37
C SER A 235 10.95 4.04 -16.78
N GLU A 236 11.78 5.05 -17.04
CA GLU A 236 13.19 4.91 -17.43
C GLU A 236 14.03 4.26 -16.32
N SER A 237 13.86 4.72 -15.07
CA SER A 237 14.56 4.13 -13.91
C SER A 237 14.18 2.68 -13.62
N SER A 238 12.94 2.30 -13.94
CA SER A 238 12.47 0.91 -13.81
C SER A 238 13.09 -0.02 -14.86
N GLU A 239 13.30 0.47 -16.09
CA GLU A 239 13.85 -0.31 -17.20
C GLU A 239 15.37 -0.53 -17.06
N ASP A 240 16.14 0.47 -16.64
CA ASP A 240 17.59 0.33 -16.44
C ASP A 240 17.95 -0.70 -15.36
N SER A 241 17.18 -0.76 -14.27
CA SER A 241 17.36 -1.77 -13.20
C SER A 241 17.13 -3.22 -13.68
N SER A 242 16.38 -3.39 -14.78
CA SER A 242 16.07 -4.69 -15.37
C SER A 242 17.12 -5.13 -16.38
N LEU A 243 17.76 -4.18 -17.07
CA LEU A 243 18.82 -4.43 -18.05
C LEU A 243 20.13 -4.84 -17.36
N GLU A 244 20.52 -4.22 -16.24
CA GLU A 244 21.73 -4.62 -15.49
C GLU A 244 21.67 -6.06 -14.95
N LYS A 245 20.48 -6.55 -14.54
CA LYS A 245 20.31 -7.94 -14.08
C LYS A 245 20.38 -8.97 -15.20
N SER A 246 20.15 -8.57 -16.45
CA SER A 246 20.28 -9.45 -17.62
C SER A 246 21.74 -9.63 -18.05
N SER A 247 22.56 -8.59 -17.87
CA SER A 247 23.98 -8.58 -18.27
C SER A 247 24.88 -9.42 -17.36
N MET A 248 24.52 -9.62 -16.09
CA MET A 248 25.27 -10.47 -15.15
C MET A 248 25.09 -11.99 -15.38
N LYS A 249 24.12 -12.43 -16.19
CA LYS A 249 23.86 -13.86 -16.44
C LYS A 249 24.70 -14.49 -17.56
N ARG A 250 25.58 -13.74 -18.24
CA ARG A 250 26.38 -14.25 -19.39
C ARG A 250 27.87 -14.49 -19.11
N GLN A 251 28.36 -14.35 -17.87
CA GLN A 251 29.81 -14.46 -17.59
C GLN A 251 30.29 -15.66 -16.75
N PHE A 252 29.47 -16.67 -16.49
CA PHE A 252 29.97 -17.92 -15.88
C PHE A 252 29.64 -19.15 -16.73
N SER A 253 30.37 -19.33 -17.83
CA SER A 253 30.54 -20.64 -18.46
C SER A 253 31.80 -20.67 -19.33
N THR A 254 32.97 -20.79 -18.70
CA THR A 254 34.18 -21.32 -19.36
C THR A 254 35.06 -22.08 -18.36
N SER A 255 34.98 -23.41 -18.48
CA SER A 255 36.06 -24.42 -18.32
C SER A 255 36.97 -24.39 -17.09
N SER A 256 36.68 -25.29 -16.14
CA SER A 256 37.68 -25.87 -15.23
C SER A 256 38.26 -27.14 -15.88
N THR A 257 39.56 -27.12 -16.22
CA THR A 257 40.31 -28.32 -16.60
C THR A 257 41.24 -28.71 -15.46
N ARG A 258 41.14 -29.99 -15.07
CA ARG A 258 41.76 -30.68 -13.93
C ARG A 258 43.28 -30.50 -13.81
N VAL A 259 43.75 -30.31 -12.58
CA VAL A 259 45.11 -30.59 -12.12
C VAL A 259 45.26 -32.10 -11.86
N ARG A 260 46.33 -32.71 -12.39
CA ARG A 260 46.87 -34.01 -11.94
C ARG A 260 48.20 -33.73 -11.23
N LEU A 261 48.31 -34.16 -9.98
CA LEU A 261 49.57 -34.24 -9.23
C LEU A 261 50.14 -35.66 -9.40
N PHE A 262 51.46 -35.72 -9.60
CA PHE A 262 52.32 -36.83 -9.16
C PHE A 262 52.88 -36.48 -7.78
#